data_AF-X1EU38-F1
#
_entry.id   AF-X1EU38-F1
#
_cell.length_a   1.000
_cell.length_b   1.000
_cell.length_c   1.000
_cell.angle_alpha   90.00
_cell.angle_beta   90.00
_cell.angle_gamma   90.00
#
_symmetry.space_group_name_H-M   'P 1'
#
loop_
_entity.id
_entity.type
_entity.pdbx_description
1 polymer ?
#
loop_
_entity_poly.entity_id
_entity_poly.type
_entity_poly.pdbx_seq_one_letter_code
_entity_poly.pdbx_strand_id
1 'polypeptide(L)' 'YELDADEVLNKIHVARAYNSSHQMLLVDKAKELSKEFPVRLLIVDSLTSHFRAEFIGRGALADRQQKLNKHM' A
#
# COMPACT_ATOMS: atom_id res chain seq x y z
N TYR A 1 17.04 24.15 7.78
CA TYR A 1 16.54 23.64 6.49
C TYR A 1 15.21 24.30 6.23
N GLU A 2 15.18 25.30 5.37
CA GLU A 2 13.90 25.86 4.88
C GLU A 2 13.54 25.07 3.62
N LEU A 3 12.52 24.23 3.73
CA LEU A 3 11.96 23.50 2.60
C LEU A 3 10.70 24.24 2.14
N ASP A 4 10.56 24.41 0.84
CA ASP A 4 9.32 24.89 0.25
C ASP A 4 8.24 23.81 0.35
N ALA A 5 7.08 24.15 0.92
CA ALA A 5 6.03 23.17 1.19
C ALA A 5 5.41 22.63 -0.10
N ASP A 6 5.24 23.47 -1.12
CA ASP A 6 4.61 23.08 -2.38
C ASP A 6 5.54 22.16 -3.18
N GLU A 7 6.84 22.45 -3.21
CA GLU A 7 7.84 21.57 -3.82
C GLU A 7 7.89 20.19 -3.15
N VAL A 8 7.74 20.13 -1.82
CA VAL A 8 7.70 18.88 -1.06
C VAL A 8 6.42 18.10 -1.39
N LEU A 9 5.25 18.73 -1.35
CA LEU A 9 3.97 18.07 -1.59
C LEU A 9 3.86 17.54 -3.02
N ASN A 10 4.40 18.24 -4.01
CA ASN A 10 4.42 17.79 -5.41
C ASN A 10 5.19 16.47 -5.63
N LYS A 11 6.05 16.06 -4.68
CA LYS A 11 6.82 14.81 -4.73
C LYS A 11 6.13 13.64 -3.98
N ILE A 12 4.97 13.87 -3.37
CA ILE A 12 4.25 12.87 -2.57
C ILE A 12 3.05 12.35 -3.37
N HIS A 13 3.13 11.10 -3.81
CA HIS A 13 2.01 10.41 -4.45
C HIS A 13 1.12 9.75 -3.38
N VAL A 14 -0.19 10.05 -3.39
CA VAL A 14 -1.14 9.55 -2.39
C VAL A 14 -2.26 8.77 -3.09
N ALA A 15 -2.57 7.58 -2.56
CA ALA A 15 -3.70 6.78 -2.96
C ALA A 15 -4.36 6.13 -1.74
N ARG A 16 -5.70 5.99 -1.75
CA ARG A 16 -6.46 5.38 -0.67
C ARG A 16 -6.97 4.00 -1.08
N ALA A 17 -6.58 2.96 -0.35
CA ALA A 17 -7.14 1.63 -0.48
C ALA A 17 -8.51 1.55 0.23
N TYR A 18 -9.50 0.94 -0.43
CA TYR A 18 -10.87 0.77 0.10
C TYR A 18 -11.16 -0.64 0.59
N ASN A 19 -10.34 -1.62 0.20
CA ASN A 19 -10.40 -3.03 0.59
C ASN A 19 -9.05 -3.71 0.29
N SER A 20 -8.88 -4.96 0.68
CA SER A 20 -7.60 -5.69 0.54
C SER A 20 -7.19 -5.89 -0.91
N SER A 21 -8.13 -6.18 -1.81
CA SER A 21 -7.88 -6.30 -3.25
C SER A 21 -7.41 -4.97 -3.86
N HIS A 22 -8.04 -3.85 -3.51
CA HIS A 22 -7.64 -2.53 -3.96
C HIS A 22 -6.24 -2.16 -3.44
N GLN A 23 -5.93 -2.52 -2.19
CA GLN A 23 -4.60 -2.34 -1.62
C GLN A 23 -3.52 -3.09 -2.41
N MET A 24 -3.79 -4.34 -2.82
CA MET A 24 -2.87 -5.11 -3.66
C MET A 24 -2.63 -4.45 -5.02
N LEU A 25 -3.71 -3.99 -5.68
CA LEU A 25 -3.61 -3.29 -6.97
C LEU A 25 -2.77 -2.01 -6.87
N LEU A 26 -2.95 -1.22 -5.80
CA LEU A 26 -2.20 0.02 -5.59
C LEU A 26 -0.70 -0.24 -5.41
N VAL A 27 -0.31 -1.32 -4.76
CA VAL A 27 1.11 -1.68 -4.60
C VAL A 27 1.72 -2.12 -5.93
N ASP A 28 0.99 -2.88 -6.75
CA ASP A 28 1.46 -3.21 -8.10
C ASP A 28 1.66 -1.93 -8.95
N LYS A 29 0.73 -0.97 -8.85
CA LYS A 29 0.87 0.35 -9.51
C LYS A 29 2.01 1.19 -8.94
N ALA A 30 2.24 1.17 -7.63
CA ALA A 30 3.39 1.86 -7.03
C ALA A 30 4.72 1.31 -7.55
N LYS A 31 4.81 0.00 -7.82
CA LYS A 31 5.99 -0.64 -8.42
C LYS A 31 6.21 -0.28 -9.90
N GLU A 32 5.13 0.02 -10.63
CA GLU A 32 5.24 0.59 -11.98
C GLU A 32 5.74 2.04 -11.91
N LEU A 33 5.12 2.87 -11.06
CA LEU A 33 5.51 4.27 -10.86
C LEU A 33 6.95 4.44 -10.37
N SER A 34 7.47 3.51 -9.56
CA SER A 34 8.86 3.57 -9.11
C SER A 34 9.90 3.39 -10.23
N LYS A 35 9.47 3.01 -11.44
CA LYS A 35 10.34 2.98 -12.63
C LYS A 35 10.38 4.31 -13.36
N GLU A 36 9.35 5.14 -13.20
CA GLU A 36 9.20 6.44 -13.86
C GLU A 36 9.71 7.58 -12.97
N PHE A 37 9.54 7.44 -11.65
CA PHE A 37 9.94 8.44 -10.65
C PHE A 37 11.00 7.88 -9.72
N PRO A 38 11.94 8.71 -9.21
CA PRO A 38 12.98 8.30 -8.27
C PRO A 38 12.43 8.12 -6.84
N VAL A 39 11.42 7.25 -6.68
CA VAL A 39 10.79 6.94 -5.40
C VAL A 39 11.77 6.20 -4.50
N ARG A 40 11.96 6.68 -3.27
CA ARG A 40 12.87 6.07 -2.27
C ARG A 40 12.15 5.62 -0.99
N LEU A 41 10.86 5.88 -0.88
CA LEU A 41 10.05 5.55 0.28
C LEU A 41 8.62 5.20 -0.15
N LEU A 42 8.11 4.06 0.33
CA LEU A 42 6.72 3.66 0.22
C LEU A 42 6.16 3.49 1.63
N ILE A 43 5.04 4.14 1.92
CA ILE A 43 4.34 4.05 3.20
C ILE A 43 2.97 3.42 2.96
N VAL A 44 2.63 2.41 3.77
CA VAL A 44 1.30 1.77 3.78
C VAL A 44 0.73 1.87 5.18
N ASP A 45 -0.22 2.79 5.38
CA ASP A 45 -0.96 2.95 6.63
C ASP A 45 -2.43 2.52 6.47
N SER A 46 -2.86 1.32 6.90
CA SER A 46 -2.03 0.25 7.44
C SER A 46 -2.13 -1.02 6.60
N LEU A 47 -1.03 -1.78 6.59
CA LEU A 47 -0.88 -2.98 5.77
C LEU A 47 -1.95 -4.05 6.07
N THR A 48 -2.40 -4.16 7.32
CA THR A 48 -3.20 -5.31 7.79
C THR A 48 -4.66 -5.00 8.06
N SER A 49 -5.06 -3.72 8.10
CA SER A 49 -6.43 -3.35 8.51
C SER A 49 -7.51 -4.01 7.64
N HIS A 50 -7.43 -3.82 6.32
CA HIS A 50 -8.39 -4.41 5.38
C HIS A 50 -8.36 -5.94 5.40
N PHE A 51 -7.19 -6.56 5.48
CA PHE A 51 -7.04 -8.01 5.58
C PHE A 51 -7.61 -8.59 6.88
N ARG A 52 -7.61 -7.85 7.98
CA ARG A 52 -8.22 -8.30 9.24
C ARG A 52 -9.74 -8.16 9.24
N ALA A 53 -10.25 -7.13 8.57
CA ALA A 53 -11.69 -6.90 8.44
C ALA A 53 -12.36 -7.93 7.52
N GLU A 54 -11.69 -8.34 6.43
CA GLU A 54 -12.27 -9.19 5.39
C GLU A 54 -12.13 -10.70 5.67
N PHE A 55 -11.10 -11.11 6.41
CA PHE A 55 -10.80 -12.52 6.65
C PHE A 55 -11.01 -12.84 8.14
N ILE A 56 -12.28 -13.09 8.50
CA ILE A 56 -12.72 -13.32 9.88
C ILE A 56 -12.72 -14.82 10.21
N GLY A 57 -12.20 -15.17 11.39
CA GLY A 57 -12.21 -16.53 11.90
C GLY A 57 -11.07 -17.42 11.40
N ARG A 58 -10.93 -18.61 12.01
CA ARG A 58 -9.80 -19.54 11.74
C ARG A 58 -9.84 -20.15 10.34
N GLY A 59 -11.03 -20.32 9.75
CA GLY A 59 -11.18 -20.90 8.40
C GLY A 59 -10.58 -20.03 7.29
N ALA A 60 -10.54 -18.71 7.48
CA ALA A 60 -9.97 -17.76 6.53
C ALA A 60 -8.48 -17.45 6.78
N LEU A 61 -7.86 -18.09 7.78
CA LEU A 61 -6.49 -17.78 8.21
C LEU A 61 -5.46 -18.09 7.11
N ALA A 62 -5.59 -19.25 6.46
CA ALA A 62 -4.67 -19.70 5.41
C ALA A 62 -4.73 -18.76 4.20
N ASP A 63 -5.93 -18.45 3.71
CA ASP A 63 -6.15 -17.54 2.58
C ASP A 63 -5.60 -16.14 2.86
N ARG A 64 -5.84 -15.64 4.09
CA ARG A 64 -5.27 -14.36 4.53
C ARG A 64 -3.75 -14.38 4.52
N GLN A 65 -3.14 -15.44 5.06
CA GLN A 65 -1.68 -15.55 5.13
C GLN A 65 -1.06 -15.66 3.73
N GLN A 66 -1.69 -16.40 2.83
CA GLN A 66 -1.23 -16.52 1.44
C GLN A 66 -1.27 -15.17 0.72
N LYS A 67 -2.36 -14.40 0.87
CA LYS A 67 -2.48 -13.09 0.23
C LYS A 67 -1.53 -12.05 0.83
N LEU A 68 -1.37 -12.03 2.16
CA LEU A 68 -0.40 -11.16 2.82
C LEU A 68 1.04 -11.47 2.39
N ASN A 69 1.40 -12.75 2.30
CA ASN A 69 2.73 -13.17 1.84
C ASN A 69 3.03 -12.77 0.40
N LYS A 70 2.01 -12.64 -0.47
CA LYS A 70 2.18 -12.11 -1.83
C LYS A 70 2.33 -10.58 -1.85
N HIS A 71 1.83 -9.91 -0.81
CA HIS A 71 1.84 -8.46 -0.70
C HIS A 71 3.12 -7.89 -0.07
N MET A 72 3.85 -8.71 0.70
CA MET A 72 5.20 -8.44 1.19
C MET A 72 6.26 -8.85 0.16
#